data_AF-A0A5K7Z6Y5-F1
#
_entry.id   AF-A0A5K7Z6Y5-F1
#
_cell.length_a   1.000
_cell.length_b   1.000
_cell.length_c   1.000
_cell.angle_alpha   90.00
_cell.angle_beta   90.00
_cell.angle_gamma   90.00
#
_symmetry.space_group_name_H-M   'P 1'
#
loop_
_entity.id
_entity.type
_entity.pdbx_description
1 polymer ?
#
loop_
_entity_poly.entity_id
_entity_poly.type
_entity_poly.pdbx_seq_one_letter_code
_entity_poly.pdbx_strand_id
1 'polypeptide(L)' 'MLAERMIQLADKGDDEREDTGCGILYGMLRDSGYKIKQIAEAEKLKHIAKGWWDNHC' A
#
# COMPACT_ATOMS: atom_id res chain seq x y z
N MET A 1 -5.43 -3.19 5.36
CA MET A 1 -5.45 -1.83 4.76
C MET A 1 -5.59 -1.91 3.24
N LEU A 2 -6.15 -0.88 2.57
CA LEU A 2 -6.24 -0.85 1.10
C LEU A 2 -4.87 -1.04 0.43
N ALA A 3 -3.83 -0.42 1.00
CA ALA A 3 -2.45 -0.55 0.53
C ALA A 3 -1.93 -2.00 0.51
N GLU A 4 -2.32 -2.83 1.48
CA GLU A 4 -1.92 -4.26 1.50
C GLU A 4 -2.59 -5.04 0.37
N ARG A 5 -3.85 -4.74 0.08
CA ARG A 5 -4.55 -5.35 -1.06
C ARG A 5 -3.92 -4.94 -2.40
N MET A 6 -3.44 -3.70 -2.51
CA MET A 6 -2.71 -3.25 -3.70
C MET A 6 -1.41 -4.03 -3.89
N ILE A 7 -0.64 -4.24 -2.83
CA ILE A 7 0.61 -5.02 -2.87
C ILE A 7 0.31 -6.47 -3.26
N GLN A 8 -0.66 -7.12 -2.60
CA GLN A 8 -1.05 -8.51 -2.90
C GLN A 8 -1.54 -8.68 -4.35
N LEU A 9 -2.34 -7.73 -4.84
CA LEU A 9 -2.82 -7.76 -6.23
C LEU A 9 -1.66 -7.59 -7.22
N ALA A 10 -0.71 -6.70 -6.90
CA ALA A 10 0.47 -6.51 -7.72
C ALA A 10 1.37 -7.75 -7.75
N ASP A 11 1.56 -8.41 -6.60
CA ASP A 11 2.34 -9.65 -6.52
C ASP A 11 1.73 -10.76 -7.37
N LYS A 12 0.42 -10.98 -7.21
CA LYS A 12 -0.31 -11.94 -8.04
C LYS A 12 -0.20 -11.61 -9.54
N GLY A 13 -0.36 -10.34 -9.89
CA GLY A 13 -0.33 -9.91 -11.29
C GLY A 13 1.04 -10.01 -11.94
N ASP A 14 2.11 -9.79 -11.17
CA ASP A 14 3.50 -9.95 -11.63
C ASP A 14 3.85 -11.45 -11.83
N ASP A 15 3.32 -12.33 -10.97
CA ASP A 15 3.45 -13.79 -11.11
C ASP A 15 2.69 -14.33 -12.34
N GLU A 16 1.52 -13.78 -12.64
CA GLU A 16 0.65 -14.19 -13.76
C GLU A 16 0.92 -13.43 -15.07
N ARG A 17 1.99 -12.61 -15.15
CA ARG A 17 2.20 -11.70 -16.28
C ARG A 17 2.43 -12.43 -17.61
N GLU A 18 1.72 -11.99 -18.65
CA GLU A 18 1.84 -12.52 -20.02
C GLU A 18 2.82 -11.71 -20.89
N ASP A 19 3.03 -10.43 -20.53
CA ASP A 19 3.94 -9.54 -21.26
C ASP A 19 4.67 -8.54 -20.34
N THR A 20 5.58 -7.77 -20.94
CA THR A 20 6.36 -6.72 -20.27
C THR A 20 5.50 -5.55 -19.78
N GLY A 21 4.36 -5.28 -20.44
CA GLY A 21 3.44 -4.21 -20.08
C GLY A 21 2.71 -4.50 -18.76
N CYS A 22 2.29 -5.74 -18.55
CA CYS A 22 1.78 -6.22 -17.26
C CYS A 22 2.81 -6.01 -16.14
N GLY A 23 4.09 -6.31 -16.42
CA GLY A 23 5.18 -6.08 -15.46
C GLY A 23 5.33 -4.60 -15.05
N ILE A 24 5.21 -3.67 -15.99
CA ILE A 24 5.25 -2.23 -15.69
C ILE A 24 4.04 -1.81 -14.84
N LEU A 25 2.84 -2.27 -15.20
CA LEU A 25 1.60 -1.94 -14.49
C LEU A 25 1.63 -2.45 -13.05
N TYR A 26 1.96 -3.73 -12.85
CA TYR A 26 2.00 -4.33 -11.52
C TYR A 26 3.18 -3.81 -10.69
N GLY A 27 4.32 -3.50 -11.31
CA GLY A 27 5.41 -2.77 -10.66
C GLY A 27 4.96 -1.42 -10.12
N MET A 28 4.28 -0.61 -10.95
CA MET A 28 3.75 0.70 -10.52
C MET A 28 2.70 0.57 -9.40
N LEU A 29 1.85 -0.46 -9.45
CA LEU A 29 0.86 -0.74 -8.42
C LEU A 29 1.52 -1.12 -7.09
N ARG A 30 2.54 -1.97 -7.14
CA ARG A 30 3.34 -2.41 -5.98
C ARG A 30 3.99 -1.22 -5.29
N ASP A 31 4.70 -0.37 -6.05
CA ASP A 31 5.37 0.82 -5.53
C ASP A 31 4.39 1.81 -4.89
N SER A 32 3.25 2.02 -5.54
CA SER A 32 2.17 2.86 -5.01
C SER A 32 1.62 2.30 -3.69
N GLY A 33 1.41 0.98 -3.62
CA GLY A 33 0.96 0.30 -2.42
C GLY A 33 1.92 0.49 -1.24
N TYR A 34 3.23 0.29 -1.43
CA TYR A 34 4.23 0.52 -0.40
C TYR A 34 4.28 1.98 0.07
N LYS A 35 4.24 2.94 -0.87
CA LYS A 35 4.25 4.37 -0.54
C LYS A 35 3.04 4.77 0.29
N ILE A 36 1.85 4.31 -0.09
CA ILE A 36 0.61 4.58 0.67
C ILE A 36 0.70 3.96 2.06
N LYS A 37 1.16 2.70 2.17
CA LYS A 37 1.34 2.01 3.45
C LYS A 37 2.24 2.83 4.39
N GLN A 38 3.41 3.26 3.90
CA GLN A 38 4.36 4.05 4.67
C GLN A 38 3.76 5.37 5.15
N ILE A 39 3.06 6.12 4.29
CA ILE A 39 2.45 7.40 4.66
C ILE A 39 1.33 7.19 5.70
N ALA A 40 0.48 6.17 5.50
CA ALA A 40 -0.61 5.86 6.44
C ALA A 40 -0.09 5.43 7.82
N GLU A 41 0.96 4.60 7.87
CA GLU A 41 1.60 4.20 9.13
C GLU A 41 2.28 5.38 9.82
N ALA A 42 2.99 6.23 9.07
CA ALA A 42 3.60 7.43 9.62
C ALA A 42 2.55 8.40 10.18
N GLU A 43 1.42 8.59 9.49
CA GLU A 43 0.35 9.46 9.96
C GLU A 43 -0.34 8.87 11.20
N LYS A 44 -0.60 7.55 11.21
CA LYS A 44 -1.09 6.83 12.40
C LYS A 44 -0.17 7.04 13.60
N LEU A 45 1.14 6.86 13.44
CA LEU A 45 2.11 7.06 14.53
C LEU A 45 2.12 8.51 15.02
N LYS A 46 2.03 9.50 14.12
CA LYS A 46 1.91 10.91 14.51
C LYS A 46 0.63 11.18 15.29
N HIS A 47 -0.50 10.59 14.89
CA HIS A 47 -1.77 10.73 15.62
C HIS A 47 -1.70 10.08 17.00
N ILE A 48 -1.09 8.90 17.13
CA ILE A 48 -0.84 8.24 18.42
C ILE A 48 0.04 9.11 19.31
N ALA A 49 1.16 9.62 18.79
CA ALA A 49 2.08 10.49 19.54
C ALA A 49 1.43 11.80 20.01
N LYS A 50 0.46 12.32 19.25
CA LYS A 50 -0.34 13.51 19.61
C LYS A 50 -1.49 13.19 20.58
N GLY A 51 -1.72 11.91 20.92
CA GLY A 51 -2.84 11.48 21.76
C GLY A 51 -4.21 11.57 21.07
N TRP A 52 -4.25 11.67 19.74
CA TRP A 52 -5.50 11.81 18.98
C TRP A 52 -6.14 10.46 18.63
N TRP A 53 -5.45 9.35 18.91
CA TRP A 53 -5.92 8.00 18.57
C TRP A 53 -7.02 7.49 19.51
N ASP A 54 -7.23 8.14 20.66
CA ASP A 54 -8.25 7.76 21.67
C ASP A 54 -9.61 8.45 21.48
N ASN A 55 -9.83 9.26 20.44
CA ASN A 55 -11.11 9.94 20.22
C ASN A 55 -11.69 9.67 18.82
N HIS A 56 -12.35 8.52 18.68
CA HIS A 56 -13.74 8.35 18.20
C HIS A 56 -13.97 6.91 17.73
N CYS A 57 -14.69 6.15 18.56
CA CYS A 57 -15.55 5.06 18.11
C CYS A 57 -16.77 5.64 17.37
#